data_AF-A0A182V3P2-F1
#
_entry.id   AF-A0A182V3P2-F1
#
_cell.length_a   1.000
_cell.length_b   1.000
_cell.length_c   1.000
_cell.angle_alpha   90.00
_cell.angle_beta   90.00
_cell.angle_gamma   90.00
#
_symmetry.space_group_name_H-M   'P 1'
#
loop_
_entity.id
_entity.type
_entity.pdbx_description
1 polymer ?
#
loop_
_entity_poly.entity_id
_entity_poly.type
_entity_poly.pdbx_seq_one_letter_code
_entity_poly.pdbx_strand_id
1 'polypeptide(L)'
;MSPSETCEDLKAFERRLTEVIACLQPPTLRWRLLLGVTALVTCVSAFYWLTDPRTSVVPLVDSLLNHGIFTISTLFLLVLFMFGIHKLVIAPQIITSRTRNVLAEFNMSCDETGKLIVRPRPTNNSRYMDMS
;
A
#
# COMPACT_ATOMS: atom_id res chain seq x y z
N MET A 1 0.47 38.97 -1.71
CA MET A 1 0.42 37.84 -0.75
C MET A 1 1.28 38.22 0.44
N SER A 2 0.65 38.48 1.58
CA SER A 2 1.35 38.60 2.86
C SER A 2 1.88 37.22 3.29
N PRO A 3 3.02 37.13 3.98
CA PRO A 3 3.58 35.85 4.44
C PRO A 3 2.63 35.05 5.36
N SER A 4 1.63 35.70 5.97
CA SER A 4 0.57 35.07 6.73
C SER A 4 -0.41 34.27 5.85
N GLU A 5 -0.82 34.81 4.70
CA GLU A 5 -1.77 34.16 3.81
C GLU A 5 -1.20 32.84 3.24
N THR A 6 0.10 32.84 2.87
CA THR A 6 0.77 31.63 2.38
C THR A 6 0.83 30.51 3.44
N CYS A 7 1.00 30.88 4.71
CA CYS A 7 1.03 29.93 5.83
C CYS A 7 -0.34 29.30 6.08
N GLU A 8 -1.40 30.11 5.98
CA GLU A 8 -2.79 29.65 6.10
C GLU A 8 -3.17 28.69 4.96
N ASP A 9 -2.77 29.00 3.72
CA ASP A 9 -3.00 28.14 2.57
C ASP A 9 -2.30 26.78 2.71
N LEU A 10 -1.04 26.76 3.15
CA LEU A 10 -0.30 25.52 3.39
C LEU A 10 -0.96 24.66 4.48
N LYS A 11 -1.44 25.29 5.55
CA LYS A 11 -2.14 24.61 6.63
C LYS A 11 -3.50 24.06 6.17
N ALA A 12 -4.21 24.80 5.33
CA ALA A 12 -5.45 24.34 4.71
C ALA A 12 -5.20 23.14 3.79
N PHE A 13 -4.14 23.20 2.97
CA PHE A 13 -3.71 22.10 2.12
C PHE A 13 -3.35 20.85 2.93
N GLU A 14 -2.51 20.97 3.96
CA GLU A 14 -2.13 19.86 4.84
C GLU A 14 -3.36 19.19 5.46
N ARG A 15 -4.33 19.99 5.93
CA ARG A 15 -5.58 19.46 6.50
C ARG A 15 -6.38 18.66 5.48
N ARG A 16 -6.50 19.15 4.24
CA ARG A 16 -7.21 18.44 3.17
C ARG A 16 -6.49 17.17 2.74
N LEU A 17 -5.17 17.22 2.63
CA LEU A 17 -4.36 16.06 2.31
C LEU A 17 -4.50 14.96 3.38
N THR A 18 -4.45 15.37 4.65
CA THR A 18 -4.64 14.48 5.80
C THR A 18 -6.04 13.86 5.81
N GLU A 19 -7.08 14.65 5.53
CA GLU A 19 -8.47 14.17 5.46
C GLU A 19 -8.66 13.12 4.34
N VAL A 20 -8.11 13.39 3.15
CA VAL A 20 -8.16 12.46 2.01
C VAL A 20 -7.43 11.15 2.34
N ILE A 21 -6.22 11.23 2.89
CA ILE A 21 -5.43 10.06 3.25
C ILE A 21 -6.12 9.26 4.37
N ALA A 22 -6.63 9.95 5.40
CA ALA A 22 -7.37 9.33 6.51
C ALA A 22 -8.65 8.64 6.03
N CYS A 23 -9.31 9.13 4.99
CA CYS A 23 -10.48 8.47 4.40
C CYS A 23 -10.08 7.18 3.64
N LEU A 24 -8.93 7.17 2.98
CA LEU A 24 -8.46 6.05 2.16
C LEU A 24 -7.75 4.95 2.94
N GLN A 25 -7.13 5.26 4.09
CA GLN A 25 -6.35 4.31 4.88
C GLN A 25 -7.18 3.15 5.48
N PRO A 26 -8.37 3.38 6.11
CA PRO A 26 -9.15 2.30 6.71
C PRO A 26 -9.66 1.25 5.69
N PRO A 27 -10.22 1.63 4.52
CA PRO A 27 -10.54 0.68 3.47
C PRO A 27 -9.31 -0.09 2.98
N THR A 28 -8.19 0.60 2.76
CA THR A 28 -6.94 -0.02 2.29
C THR A 28 -6.41 -1.06 3.28
N LEU A 29 -6.43 -0.74 4.58
CA LEU A 29 -5.97 -1.66 5.61
C LEU A 29 -6.87 -2.89 5.71
N ARG A 30 -8.19 -2.72 5.58
CA ARG A 30 -9.14 -3.85 5.49
C ARG A 30 -8.83 -4.77 4.31
N TRP A 31 -8.59 -4.22 3.12
CA TRP A 31 -8.23 -5.02 1.95
C TRP A 31 -6.89 -5.74 2.09
N ARG A 32 -5.89 -5.09 2.71
CA ARG A 32 -4.59 -5.71 3.03
C ARG A 32 -4.73 -6.88 3.99
N LEU A 33 -5.51 -6.70 5.06
CA LEU A 33 -5.78 -7.76 6.03
C LEU A 33 -6.54 -8.93 5.39
N LEU A 34 -7.59 -8.64 4.62
CA LEU A 34 -8.36 -9.65 3.91
C LEU A 34 -7.46 -10.47 2.98
N LEU A 35 -6.67 -9.79 2.14
CA LEU A 35 -5.73 -10.45 1.22
C LEU A 35 -4.70 -11.30 1.98
N GLY A 36 -4.14 -10.77 3.07
CA GLY A 36 -3.17 -11.48 3.90
C GLY A 36 -3.73 -12.73 4.56
N VAL A 37 -4.95 -12.65 5.11
CA VAL A 37 -5.66 -13.79 5.72
C VAL A 37 -5.97 -14.84 4.66
N THR A 38 -6.53 -14.44 3.51
CA THR A 38 -6.83 -15.37 2.41
C THR A 38 -5.56 -16.05 1.89
N ALA A 39 -4.47 -15.30 1.74
CA ALA A 39 -3.19 -15.87 1.32
C ALA A 39 -2.64 -16.88 2.32
N LEU A 40 -2.70 -16.58 3.63
CA LEU A 40 -2.24 -17.49 4.68
C LEU A 40 -3.06 -18.78 4.70
N VAL A 41 -4.39 -18.68 4.62
CA VAL A 41 -5.28 -19.84 4.53
C VAL A 41 -4.97 -20.66 3.27
N THR A 42 -4.72 -20.01 2.14
CA THR A 42 -4.33 -20.68 0.89
C THR A 42 -2.99 -21.42 1.05
N CYS A 43 -1.99 -20.81 1.67
CA CYS A 43 -0.70 -21.46 1.93
C CYS A 43 -0.82 -22.68 2.85
N VAL A 44 -1.57 -22.54 3.95
CA VAL A 44 -1.78 -23.64 4.90
C VAL A 44 -2.56 -24.79 4.24
N SER A 45 -3.65 -24.48 3.55
CA SER A 45 -4.45 -25.48 2.85
C SER A 45 -3.68 -26.16 1.70
N ALA A 46 -2.82 -25.41 0.98
CA ALA A 46 -1.92 -25.98 -0.01
C ALA A 46 -0.90 -26.94 0.62
N PHE A 47 -0.35 -26.61 1.79
CA PHE A 47 0.56 -27.49 2.51
C PHE A 47 -0.10 -28.81 2.89
N TYR A 48 -1.34 -28.77 3.41
CA TYR A 48 -2.10 -29.98 3.71
C TYR A 48 -2.44 -30.79 2.45
N TRP A 49 -2.79 -30.11 1.36
CA TRP A 49 -3.07 -30.77 0.08
C TRP A 49 -1.84 -31.47 -0.51
N LEU A 50 -0.67 -30.83 -0.44
CA LEU A 50 0.60 -31.36 -0.97
C LEU A 50 1.18 -32.48 -0.10
N THR A 51 0.89 -32.50 1.20
CA THR A 51 1.33 -33.56 2.10
C THR A 51 0.38 -34.76 2.14
N ASP A 52 -0.81 -34.66 1.52
CA ASP A 52 -1.72 -35.80 1.39
C ASP A 52 -1.18 -36.85 0.39
N PRO A 53 -0.89 -38.08 0.84
CA PRO A 53 -0.42 -39.16 -0.04
C PRO A 53 -1.42 -39.48 -1.17
N ARG A 54 -2.72 -39.20 -0.99
CA ARG A 54 -3.77 -39.42 -1.99
C ARG A 54 -3.69 -38.43 -3.16
N THR A 55 -3.06 -37.27 -2.98
CA THR A 55 -2.88 -36.27 -4.04
C THR A 55 -1.99 -36.78 -5.18
N SER A 56 -1.06 -37.71 -4.91
CA SER A 56 -0.14 -38.27 -5.92
C SER A 56 -0.76 -39.35 -6.81
N VAL A 57 -1.91 -39.90 -6.41
CA VAL A 57 -2.54 -41.07 -7.05
C VAL A 57 -3.90 -40.77 -7.69
N VAL A 58 -4.50 -39.63 -7.36
CA VAL A 58 -5.82 -39.22 -7.83
C VAL A 58 -5.68 -38.12 -8.90
N PRO A 59 -6.49 -38.10 -9.97
CA PRO A 59 -6.49 -37.02 -10.94
C PRO A 59 -6.66 -35.64 -10.29
N LEU A 60 -6.03 -34.63 -10.87
CA LEU A 60 -5.95 -33.27 -10.32
C LEU A 60 -7.33 -32.69 -9.97
N VAL A 61 -8.32 -32.87 -10.84
CA VAL A 61 -9.70 -32.37 -10.63
C VAL A 61 -10.38 -33.05 -9.45
N ASP A 62 -10.26 -34.37 -9.32
CA ASP A 62 -10.83 -35.14 -8.21
C ASP A 62 -10.14 -34.80 -6.89
N SER A 63 -8.82 -34.57 -6.93
CA SER A 63 -8.05 -34.13 -5.76
C SER A 63 -8.46 -32.73 -5.28
N LEU A 64 -8.72 -31.80 -6.22
CA LEU A 64 -9.22 -30.45 -5.92
C LEU A 64 -10.63 -30.48 -5.33
N LEU A 65 -11.52 -31.32 -5.85
CA LEU A 65 -12.88 -31.49 -5.32
C LEU A 65 -12.86 -32.10 -3.90
N ASN A 66 -11.91 -33.00 -3.63
CA ASN A 66 -11.72 -33.58 -2.30
C ASN A 66 -11.16 -32.56 -1.28
N HIS A 67 -10.37 -31.58 -1.74
CA HIS A 67 -9.78 -30.53 -0.90
C HIS A 67 -10.51 -29.19 -1.06
N GLY A 68 -11.79 -29.15 -0.67
CA GLY A 68 -12.65 -27.98 -0.84
C GLY A 68 -12.11 -26.68 -0.23
N ILE A 69 -11.43 -26.73 0.92
CA ILE A 69 -10.86 -25.54 1.56
C ILE A 69 -9.78 -24.89 0.69
N PHE A 70 -8.87 -25.69 0.12
CA PHE A 70 -7.82 -25.20 -0.77
C PHE A 70 -8.41 -24.61 -2.05
N THR A 71 -9.35 -25.33 -2.68
CA THR A 71 -10.00 -24.91 -3.93
C THR A 71 -10.80 -23.62 -3.76
N ILE A 72 -11.60 -23.50 -2.69
CA ILE A 72 -12.39 -22.29 -2.40
C ILE A 72 -11.48 -21.10 -2.09
N SER A 73 -10.43 -21.29 -1.27
CA SER A 73 -9.50 -20.22 -0.91
C SER A 73 -8.74 -19.70 -2.13
N THR A 74 -8.30 -20.62 -3.00
CA THR A 74 -7.59 -20.30 -4.25
C THR A 74 -8.52 -19.60 -5.24
N LEU A 75 -9.77 -20.07 -5.40
CA LEU A 75 -10.76 -19.41 -6.26
C LEU A 75 -11.09 -18.02 -5.76
N PHE A 76 -11.31 -17.84 -4.45
CA PHE A 76 -11.55 -16.54 -3.86
C PHE A 76 -10.37 -15.59 -4.07
N LEU A 77 -9.13 -16.08 -3.90
CA LEU A 77 -7.93 -15.30 -4.18
C LEU A 77 -7.86 -14.87 -5.65
N LEU A 78 -8.14 -15.77 -6.60
CA LEU A 78 -8.21 -15.44 -8.03
C LEU A 78 -9.26 -14.37 -8.33
N VAL A 79 -10.45 -14.48 -7.73
CA VAL A 79 -11.52 -13.49 -7.87
C VAL A 79 -11.06 -12.13 -7.34
N LEU A 80 -10.43 -12.06 -6.17
CA LEU A 80 -9.88 -10.81 -5.62
C LEU A 80 -8.84 -10.17 -6.56
N PHE A 81 -7.99 -10.99 -7.19
CA PHE A 81 -7.03 -10.50 -8.18
C PHE A 81 -7.72 -9.95 -9.44
N MET A 82 -8.75 -10.64 -9.95
CA MET A 82 -9.52 -10.19 -11.12
C MET A 82 -10.28 -8.88 -10.85
N PHE A 83 -10.82 -8.70 -9.65
CA PHE A 83 -11.44 -7.43 -9.23
C PHE A 83 -10.44 -6.30 -8.99
N GLY A 84 -9.14 -6.55 -9.16
CA GLY A 84 -8.13 -5.50 -9.10
C GLY A 84 -7.83 -5.01 -7.69
N ILE A 85 -7.85 -5.91 -6.70
CA ILE A 85 -7.49 -5.59 -5.30
C ILE A 85 -6.15 -4.84 -5.17
N HIS A 86 -5.23 -5.05 -6.12
CA HIS A 86 -3.96 -4.34 -6.22
C HIS A 86 -4.14 -2.81 -6.30
N LYS A 87 -5.19 -2.32 -6.96
CA LYS A 87 -5.52 -0.88 -7.00
C LYS A 87 -6.01 -0.39 -5.64
N LEU A 88 -6.82 -1.20 -4.95
CA LEU A 88 -7.39 -0.87 -3.64
C LEU A 88 -6.33 -0.85 -2.54
N VAL A 89 -5.32 -1.71 -2.61
CA VAL A 89 -4.24 -1.81 -1.61
C VAL A 89 -3.19 -0.70 -1.76
N ILE A 90 -3.01 -0.14 -2.96
CA ILE A 90 -1.94 0.81 -3.26
C ILE A 90 -2.48 2.24 -3.43
N ALA A 91 -3.80 2.45 -3.44
CA ALA A 91 -4.41 3.77 -3.64
C ALA A 91 -3.81 4.90 -2.74
N PRO A 92 -3.64 4.72 -1.41
CA PRO A 92 -3.05 5.76 -0.57
C PRO A 92 -1.58 6.03 -0.90
N GLN A 93 -0.80 4.97 -1.17
CA GLN A 93 0.62 5.07 -1.51
C GLN A 93 0.84 5.79 -2.84
N ILE A 94 -0.03 5.54 -3.83
CA ILE A 94 -0.01 6.25 -5.11
C ILE A 94 -0.27 7.74 -4.89
N ILE A 95 -1.31 8.11 -4.13
CA ILE A 95 -1.65 9.52 -3.89
C ILE A 95 -0.52 10.22 -3.15
N THR A 96 -0.01 9.65 -2.06
CA THR A 96 1.10 10.24 -1.31
C THR A 96 2.36 10.36 -2.17
N SER A 97 2.68 9.36 -3.01
CA SER A 97 3.82 9.44 -3.94
C SER A 97 3.65 10.54 -4.99
N ARG A 98 2.47 10.66 -5.60
CA ARG A 98 2.18 11.71 -6.60
C ARG A 98 2.25 13.09 -5.97
N THR A 99 1.69 13.26 -4.77
CA THR A 99 1.77 14.51 -4.01
C THR A 99 3.22 14.85 -3.67
N ARG A 100 4.02 13.88 -3.20
CA ARG A 100 5.45 14.10 -2.93
C ARG A 100 6.22 14.56 -4.16
N ASN A 101 5.93 14.03 -5.34
CA ASN A 101 6.60 14.45 -6.58
C ASN A 101 6.33 15.94 -6.89
N VAL A 102 5.10 16.41 -6.71
CA VAL A 102 4.77 17.83 -6.91
C VAL A 102 5.38 18.70 -5.81
N LEU A 103 5.29 18.27 -4.55
CA LEU A 103 5.86 19.00 -3.41
C LEU A 103 7.40 19.10 -3.48
N ALA A 104 8.07 18.14 -4.12
CA ALA A 104 9.52 18.13 -4.26
C ALA A 104 10.03 19.36 -5.04
N GLU A 105 9.28 19.86 -6.03
CA GLU A 105 9.61 21.07 -6.79
C GLU A 105 9.69 22.32 -5.88
N PHE A 106 8.96 22.30 -4.77
CA PHE A 106 8.92 23.38 -3.78
C PHE A 106 9.85 23.15 -2.58
N ASN A 107 10.74 22.15 -2.62
CA ASN A 107 11.51 21.68 -1.46
C ASN A 107 10.61 21.25 -0.28
N MET A 108 9.46 20.68 -0.57
CA MET A 108 8.54 20.12 0.42
C MET A 108 8.35 18.62 0.19
N SER A 109 7.76 17.94 1.16
CA SER A 109 7.37 16.54 1.13
C SER A 109 6.16 16.37 2.05
N CYS A 110 5.53 15.20 2.03
CA CYS A 110 4.54 14.84 3.04
C CYS A 110 4.80 13.45 3.62
N ASP A 111 4.36 13.19 4.84
CA ASP A 111 4.44 11.86 5.46
C ASP A 111 3.35 10.91 4.93
N GLU A 112 3.23 9.71 5.50
CA GLU A 112 2.19 8.74 5.10
C GLU A 112 0.79 9.08 5.63
N THR A 113 0.69 10.05 6.54
CA THR A 113 -0.58 10.52 7.13
C THR A 113 -1.12 11.77 6.42
N GLY A 114 -0.30 12.44 5.61
CA GLY A 114 -0.62 13.67 4.90
C GLY A 114 -0.03 14.94 5.52
N LYS A 115 0.75 14.84 6.60
CA LYS A 115 1.45 16.00 7.18
C LYS A 115 2.55 16.50 6.26
N LEU A 116 2.67 17.82 6.19
CA LEU A 116 3.69 18.48 5.37
C LEU A 116 5.05 18.49 6.07
N ILE A 117 6.11 18.28 5.31
CA ILE A 117 7.50 18.30 5.73
C ILE A 117 8.24 19.27 4.81
N VAL A 118 8.78 20.36 5.36
CA VAL A 118 9.65 21.28 4.61
C VAL A 118 11.06 20.70 4.61
N ARG A 119 11.65 20.52 3.44
CA ARG A 119 13.07 20.15 3.32
C ARG A 119 13.92 21.41 3.43
N PRO A 120 14.97 21.42 4.26
CA PRO A 120 15.90 22.53 4.29
C PRO A 120 16.56 22.68 2.92
N ARG A 121 16.67 23.93 2.44
CA ARG A 121 17.42 24.25 1.22
C ARG A 121 18.88 23.83 1.46
N PRO A 122 19.55 23.12 0.54
CA PRO A 122 20.96 22.76 0.74
C PRO A 122 21.76 24.06 0.90
N THR A 123 22.21 24.34 2.12
CA THR A 123 23.14 25.43 2.40
C THR A 123 24.49 25.02 1.84
N ASN A 124 25.04 25.82 0.95
CA ASN A 124 26.31 25.63 0.24
C ASN A 124 27.55 25.68 1.18
N ASN A 125 27.42 25.28 2.46
CA ASN A 125 28.49 25.35 3.45
C ASN A 125 29.50 24.21 3.35
N SER A 126 29.18 23.11 2.64
CA SER A 126 30.14 22.02 2.42
C SER A 126 31.27 22.39 1.47
N ARG A 127 31.13 23.45 0.66
CA ARG A 127 32.19 23.85 -0.28
C ARG A 127 33.34 24.64 0.36
N TYR A 128 33.22 25.02 1.63
CA TYR A 128 34.28 25.73 2.38
C TYR A 128 35.10 24.83 3.30
N MET A 129 34.65 23.60 3.60
CA MET A 129 35.39 22.68 4.48
C MET A 129 36.34 21.74 3.75
N ASP A 130 36.25 21.64 2.42
CA ASP A 130 37.23 20.89 1.60
C ASP A 130 38.41 21.76 1.13
N MET A 131 38.51 23.02 1.59
CA MET A 131 39.53 23.99 1.16
C MET A 131 40.38 24.55 2.31
N SER A 132 40.35 23.92 3.49
CA SER A 132 41.17 24.25 4.67
C SER A 132 42.03 23.08 5.12
#